data_AF-A0A7Y1UCB2-F1
#
_entry.id   AF-A0A7Y1UCB2-F1
#
_cell.length_a   1.000
_cell.length_b   1.000
_cell.length_c   1.000
_cell.angle_alpha   90.00
_cell.angle_beta   90.00
_cell.angle_gamma   90.00
#
_symmetry.space_group_name_H-M   'P 1'
#
loop_
_entity.id
_entity.type
_entity.pdbx_description
1 polymer ?
#
loop_
_entity_poly.entity_id
_entity_poly.type
_entity_poly.pdbx_seq_one_letter_code
_entity_poly.pdbx_strand_id
1 'polypeptide(L)'
;MIPRGLFICIYLLLGLSNQAQQFIENKGQWPDHVLFRAEIPEGHIYIEKVGITFDIRDVEQWSSISEAHHGHSAFPERLNFHAYHMEFLGIETLDIQTTTNSSTSYNFFRGNDPSEWGSDCRAVQEILCSNLWEKIDLRLYFVDGQFKYDLIVHPSGDPSDIKFRYKGIDPDVENGQLRFDTDFTTFFESRPYL
;
A
#
# COMPACT_ATOMS: atom_id res chain seq x y z
N MET A 1 -9.24 44.41 19.89
CA MET A 1 -9.37 43.94 18.49
C MET A 1 -8.39 42.80 18.28
N ILE A 2 -8.90 41.58 18.23
CA ILE A 2 -8.14 40.34 17.99
C ILE A 2 -8.91 39.65 16.86
N PRO A 3 -8.32 39.34 15.69
CA PRO A 3 -9.04 38.55 14.72
C PRO A 3 -9.00 37.10 15.19
N ARG A 4 -10.18 36.58 15.52
CA ARG A 4 -10.42 35.14 15.71
C ARG A 4 -10.31 34.49 14.33
N GLY A 5 -9.18 33.83 14.07
CA GLY A 5 -9.03 32.95 12.91
C GLY A 5 -9.95 31.75 13.08
N LEU A 6 -10.99 31.70 12.25
CA LEU A 6 -11.90 30.58 12.14
C LEU A 6 -11.19 29.47 11.35
N PHE A 7 -10.68 28.46 12.05
CA PHE A 7 -10.18 27.23 11.42
C PHE A 7 -11.40 26.38 11.01
N ILE A 8 -11.81 26.51 9.75
CA ILE A 8 -12.78 25.61 9.14
C ILE A 8 -12.01 24.37 8.68
N CYS A 9 -12.00 23.31 9.51
CA CYS A 9 -11.78 21.96 9.01
C CYS A 9 -13.06 21.53 8.30
N ILE A 10 -13.08 21.61 6.97
CA ILE A 10 -14.06 20.89 6.18
C ILE A 10 -13.70 19.41 6.32
N TYR A 11 -14.43 18.69 7.19
CA TYR A 11 -14.57 17.26 7.07
C TYR A 11 -15.41 17.01 5.82
N LEU A 12 -14.74 16.83 4.68
CA LEU A 12 -15.38 16.21 3.54
C LEU A 12 -15.69 14.78 3.99
N LEU A 13 -16.97 14.48 4.21
CA LEU A 13 -17.49 13.13 4.40
C LEU A 13 -17.34 12.39 3.06
N LEU A 14 -16.10 12.02 2.73
CA LEU A 14 -15.85 10.91 1.82
C LEU A 14 -16.44 9.68 2.51
N GLY A 15 -17.36 9.00 1.82
CA GLY A 15 -17.99 7.79 2.35
C GLY A 15 -16.91 6.84 2.84
N LEU A 16 -16.85 6.63 4.16
CA LEU A 16 -15.97 5.64 4.76
C LEU A 16 -16.48 4.27 4.32
N SER A 17 -15.91 3.75 3.23
CA SER A 17 -15.79 2.31 3.04
C SER A 17 -15.12 1.78 4.31
N ASN A 18 -15.92 1.18 5.19
CA ASN A 18 -15.45 0.58 6.44
C ASN A 18 -14.89 -0.83 6.16
N GLN A 19 -14.18 -0.98 5.04
CA GLN A 19 -13.41 -2.18 4.79
C GLN A 19 -12.19 -2.10 5.71
N ALA A 20 -12.08 -3.07 6.61
CA ALA A 20 -10.93 -3.17 7.50
C ALA A 20 -9.67 -3.16 6.63
N GLN A 21 -8.78 -2.17 6.82
CA GLN A 21 -7.52 -2.14 6.09
C GLN A 21 -6.66 -3.28 6.60
N GLN A 22 -6.46 -4.27 5.73
CA GLN A 22 -5.89 -5.55 6.06
C GLN A 22 -4.98 -6.00 4.93
N PHE A 23 -3.91 -6.68 5.31
CA PHE A 23 -3.11 -7.48 4.40
C PHE A 23 -3.70 -8.87 4.33
N ILE A 24 -4.08 -9.30 3.14
CA ILE A 24 -4.63 -10.63 2.89
C ILE A 24 -3.49 -11.52 2.41
N GLU A 25 -3.29 -12.64 3.08
CA GLU A 25 -2.28 -13.65 2.76
C GLU A 25 -2.49 -14.24 1.36
N ASN A 26 -1.39 -14.42 0.61
CA ASN A 26 -1.41 -15.17 -0.64
C ASN A 26 -1.34 -16.69 -0.39
N LYS A 27 -2.39 -17.41 -0.77
CA LYS A 27 -2.44 -18.89 -0.74
C LYS A 27 -2.61 -19.49 -2.14
N GLY A 28 -2.19 -18.75 -3.17
CA GLY A 28 -2.21 -19.17 -4.58
C GLY A 28 -3.11 -18.32 -5.46
N GLN A 29 -3.88 -17.41 -4.89
CA GLN A 29 -4.78 -16.55 -5.66
C GLN A 29 -4.02 -15.46 -6.44
N TRP A 30 -2.81 -15.08 -6.02
CA TRP A 30 -1.94 -14.14 -6.74
C TRP A 30 -0.62 -14.82 -7.14
N PRO A 31 0.18 -14.22 -8.05
CA PRO A 31 1.49 -14.75 -8.42
C PRO A 31 2.36 -15.12 -7.21
N ASP A 32 3.17 -16.15 -7.36
CA ASP A 32 3.95 -16.80 -6.29
C ASP A 32 4.99 -15.91 -5.60
N HIS A 33 5.38 -14.79 -6.20
CA HIS A 33 6.26 -13.79 -5.61
C HIS A 33 5.54 -12.86 -4.63
N VAL A 34 4.21 -12.79 -4.68
CA VAL A 34 3.38 -12.03 -3.74
C VAL A 34 3.16 -12.84 -2.48
N LEU A 35 3.38 -12.22 -1.32
CA LEU A 35 3.14 -12.80 0.00
C LEU A 35 1.82 -12.31 0.59
N PHE A 36 1.53 -11.01 0.43
CA PHE A 36 0.28 -10.40 0.86
C PHE A 36 -0.19 -9.35 -0.15
N ARG A 37 -1.49 -9.06 -0.15
CA ARG A 37 -2.05 -7.89 -0.85
C ARG A 37 -2.91 -7.09 0.11
N ALA A 38 -2.86 -5.77 -0.02
CA ALA A 38 -3.81 -4.88 0.62
C ALA A 38 -4.49 -3.97 -0.40
N GLU A 39 -5.68 -3.51 -0.06
CA GLU A 39 -6.38 -2.44 -0.76
C GLU A 39 -6.14 -1.12 -0.05
N ILE A 40 -5.80 -0.10 -0.82
CA ILE A 40 -5.66 1.29 -0.39
C ILE A 40 -6.62 2.16 -1.20
N PRO A 41 -6.96 3.39 -0.77
CA PRO A 41 -7.84 4.27 -1.53
C PRO A 41 -7.40 4.43 -3.00
N GLU A 42 -6.09 4.56 -3.21
CA GLU A 42 -5.44 4.78 -4.49
C GLU A 42 -5.29 3.51 -5.35
N GLY A 43 -5.66 2.32 -4.86
CA GLY A 43 -5.49 1.06 -5.59
C GLY A 43 -5.08 -0.10 -4.71
N HIS A 44 -3.98 -0.78 -5.05
CA HIS A 44 -3.52 -1.96 -4.33
C HIS A 44 -2.03 -1.90 -4.02
N ILE A 45 -1.67 -2.56 -2.92
CA ILE A 45 -0.29 -2.81 -2.54
C ILE A 45 -0.08 -4.33 -2.51
N TYR A 46 1.04 -4.78 -3.07
CA TYR A 46 1.48 -6.17 -3.00
C TYR A 46 2.77 -6.22 -2.22
N ILE A 47 2.76 -6.94 -1.10
CA ILE A 47 3.95 -7.24 -0.32
C ILE A 47 4.56 -8.48 -0.94
N GLU A 48 5.76 -8.36 -1.48
CA GLU A 48 6.44 -9.41 -2.24
C GLU A 48 7.63 -9.96 -1.46
N LYS A 49 8.19 -11.08 -1.95
CA LYS A 49 9.40 -11.69 -1.37
C LYS A 49 10.59 -10.73 -1.31
N VAL A 50 10.68 -9.77 -2.24
CA VAL A 50 11.80 -8.81 -2.34
C VAL A 50 11.27 -7.44 -2.74
N GLY A 51 10.43 -6.84 -1.90
CA GLY A 51 9.97 -5.47 -2.10
C GLY A 51 8.46 -5.30 -1.98
N ILE A 52 7.99 -4.14 -2.43
CA ILE A 52 6.58 -3.75 -2.41
C ILE A 52 6.22 -3.22 -3.79
N THR A 53 5.16 -3.77 -4.38
CA THR A 53 4.57 -3.21 -5.61
C THR A 53 3.34 -2.39 -5.27
N PHE A 54 3.30 -1.17 -5.78
CA PHE A 54 2.18 -0.26 -5.70
C PHE A 54 1.51 -0.22 -7.07
N ASP A 55 0.23 -0.59 -7.11
CA ASP A 55 -0.63 -0.55 -8.30
C ASP A 55 -1.67 0.55 -8.07
N ILE A 56 -1.35 1.75 -8.52
CA ILE A 56 -2.12 2.96 -8.27
C ILE A 56 -3.03 3.28 -9.46
N ARG A 57 -4.21 3.81 -9.18
CA ARG A 57 -5.23 4.18 -10.17
C ARG A 57 -5.58 5.65 -10.08
N ASP A 58 -6.09 6.20 -11.17
CA ASP A 58 -6.72 7.51 -11.16
C ASP A 58 -8.02 7.46 -10.34
N VAL A 59 -7.97 8.04 -9.14
CA VAL A 59 -9.06 7.99 -8.16
C VAL A 59 -10.28 8.78 -8.64
N GLU A 60 -10.09 9.85 -9.41
CA GLU A 60 -11.20 10.64 -9.96
C GLU A 60 -11.95 9.84 -11.02
N GLN A 61 -11.21 9.24 -11.98
CA GLN A 61 -11.80 8.35 -12.97
C GLN A 61 -12.48 7.14 -12.31
N TRP A 62 -11.84 6.53 -11.32
CA TRP A 62 -12.39 5.39 -10.61
C TRP A 62 -13.69 5.73 -9.88
N SER A 63 -13.75 6.89 -9.22
CA SER A 63 -14.95 7.34 -8.49
C SER A 63 -16.13 7.63 -9.43
N SER A 64 -15.86 8.11 -10.64
CA SER A 64 -16.89 8.39 -11.65
C SER A 64 -17.66 7.16 -12.13
N ILE A 65 -17.07 5.96 -11.99
CA ILE A 65 -17.70 4.68 -12.40
C ILE A 65 -19.00 4.44 -11.63
N SER A 66 -19.03 4.80 -10.34
CA SER A 66 -20.23 4.64 -9.50
C SER A 66 -21.38 5.51 -10.02
N GLU A 67 -21.10 6.77 -10.34
CA GLU A 67 -22.08 7.69 -10.93
C GLU A 67 -22.58 7.22 -12.29
N ALA A 68 -21.69 6.65 -13.11
CA ALA A 68 -22.02 6.09 -14.40
C ALA A 68 -22.92 4.85 -14.28
N HIS A 69 -22.66 3.99 -13.28
CA HIS A 69 -23.51 2.85 -12.96
C HIS A 69 -24.94 3.25 -12.54
N HIS A 70 -25.09 4.42 -11.92
CA HIS A 70 -26.39 5.00 -11.56
C HIS A 70 -27.03 5.81 -12.70
N GLY A 71 -26.39 5.87 -13.87
CA GLY A 71 -26.89 6.59 -15.05
C GLY A 71 -26.80 8.11 -14.93
N HIS A 72 -26.00 8.63 -14.00
CA HIS A 72 -25.80 10.07 -13.81
C HIS A 72 -24.66 10.64 -14.65
N SER A 73 -23.80 9.77 -15.20
CA SER A 73 -22.68 10.13 -16.07
C SER A 73 -22.40 9.01 -17.08
N ALA A 74 -21.52 9.28 -18.05
CA ALA A 74 -21.01 8.24 -18.95
C ALA A 74 -19.83 7.52 -18.29
N PHE A 75 -19.65 6.24 -18.60
CA PHE A 75 -18.45 5.52 -18.18
C PHE A 75 -17.20 6.15 -18.81
N PRO A 76 -16.09 6.28 -18.06
CA PRO A 76 -14.83 6.71 -18.65
C PRO A 76 -14.38 5.72 -19.72
N GLU A 77 -13.93 6.22 -20.86
CA GLU A 77 -13.47 5.37 -21.99
C GLU A 77 -12.23 4.54 -21.63
N ARG A 78 -11.40 5.08 -20.75
CA ARG A 78 -10.19 4.43 -20.23
C ARG A 78 -10.02 4.76 -18.77
N LEU A 79 -9.53 3.78 -18.02
CA LEU A 79 -9.05 3.96 -16.66
C LEU A 79 -7.52 3.98 -16.66
N ASN A 80 -6.95 4.96 -16.00
CA ASN A 80 -5.52 5.08 -15.83
C ASN A 80 -5.05 4.32 -14.59
N PHE A 81 -4.02 3.51 -14.79
CA PHE A 81 -3.31 2.79 -13.74
C PHE A 81 -1.81 2.96 -13.98
N HIS A 82 -1.04 2.94 -12.91
CA HIS A 82 0.41 2.95 -12.94
C HIS A 82 0.93 2.00 -11.86
N ALA A 83 1.78 1.05 -12.23
CA ALA A 83 2.40 0.16 -11.28
C ALA A 83 3.89 0.46 -11.15
N TYR A 84 4.38 0.54 -9.92
CA TYR A 84 5.81 0.65 -9.65
C TYR A 84 6.23 -0.26 -8.49
N HIS A 85 7.49 -0.68 -8.51
CA HIS A 85 8.03 -1.63 -7.55
C HIS A 85 9.18 -0.99 -6.77
N MET A 86 9.06 -1.00 -5.45
CA MET A 86 10.10 -0.63 -4.49
C MET A 86 10.84 -1.89 -4.05
N GLU A 87 11.95 -2.18 -4.69
CA GLU A 87 12.81 -3.33 -4.44
C GLU A 87 13.70 -3.08 -3.22
N PHE A 88 13.77 -4.06 -2.30
CA PHE A 88 14.70 -4.06 -1.18
C PHE A 88 16.06 -4.59 -1.65
N LEU A 89 17.08 -3.72 -1.75
CA LEU A 89 18.38 -4.12 -2.28
C LEU A 89 19.19 -4.94 -1.27
N GLY A 90 19.77 -6.03 -1.76
CA GLY A 90 20.59 -6.95 -0.97
C GLY A 90 19.79 -8.00 -0.19
N ILE A 91 18.47 -8.08 -0.42
CA ILE A 91 17.57 -8.97 0.32
C ILE A 91 17.16 -10.13 -0.59
N GLU A 92 17.29 -11.36 -0.09
CA GLU A 92 16.87 -12.58 -0.82
C GLU A 92 15.60 -13.20 -0.23
N THR A 93 15.41 -13.08 1.09
CA THR A 93 14.27 -13.65 1.82
C THR A 93 13.84 -12.73 2.96
N LEU A 94 12.54 -12.69 3.23
CA LEU A 94 11.97 -11.95 4.37
C LEU A 94 11.66 -12.90 5.52
N ASP A 95 12.08 -12.55 6.74
CA ASP A 95 11.57 -13.17 7.96
C ASP A 95 10.33 -12.41 8.43
N ILE A 96 9.15 -12.95 8.12
CA ILE A 96 7.87 -12.27 8.34
C ILE A 96 7.18 -12.79 9.59
N GLN A 97 6.85 -11.86 10.47
CA GLN A 97 5.94 -12.03 11.58
C GLN A 97 4.68 -11.21 11.31
N THR A 98 3.51 -11.77 11.61
CA THR A 98 2.23 -11.09 11.40
C THR A 98 1.44 -11.04 12.68
N THR A 99 0.79 -9.91 12.95
CA THR A 99 -0.14 -9.79 14.07
C THR A 99 -1.57 -9.90 13.58
N THR A 100 -2.31 -10.89 14.10
CA THR A 100 -3.73 -11.08 13.85
C THR A 100 -4.53 -10.65 15.06
N ASN A 101 -5.15 -9.46 15.01
CA ASN A 101 -6.20 -9.10 15.96
C ASN A 101 -7.60 -9.49 15.46
N SER A 102 -7.69 -10.09 14.26
CA SER A 102 -8.94 -10.50 13.64
C SER A 102 -8.95 -11.99 13.30
N SER A 103 -10.11 -12.62 13.44
CA SER A 103 -10.41 -13.97 12.93
C SER A 103 -10.90 -13.97 11.47
N THR A 104 -10.80 -12.83 10.78
CA THR A 104 -11.25 -12.69 9.39
C THR A 104 -10.36 -13.51 8.44
N SER A 105 -11.01 -14.29 7.57
CA SER A 105 -10.37 -14.87 6.40
C SER A 105 -11.24 -14.69 5.16
N TYR A 106 -10.58 -14.76 4.00
CA TYR A 106 -11.17 -14.56 2.69
C TYR A 106 -11.03 -15.81 1.83
N ASN A 107 -11.99 -16.01 0.94
CA ASN A 107 -11.94 -17.05 -0.07
C ASN A 107 -12.04 -16.40 -1.47
N PHE A 108 -11.12 -16.78 -2.36
CA PHE A 108 -11.02 -16.28 -3.72
C PHE A 108 -11.19 -17.45 -4.69
N PHE A 109 -12.34 -17.48 -5.37
CA PHE A 109 -12.65 -18.48 -6.40
C PHE A 109 -12.64 -17.77 -7.76
N ARG A 110 -11.44 -17.56 -8.30
CA ARG A 110 -11.23 -16.83 -9.56
C ARG A 110 -11.09 -17.80 -10.73
N GLY A 111 -11.76 -17.46 -11.85
CA GLY A 111 -11.70 -18.27 -13.06
C GLY A 111 -12.24 -19.69 -12.86
N ASN A 112 -11.85 -20.59 -13.77
CA ASN A 112 -12.29 -21.98 -13.79
C ASN A 112 -11.20 -22.96 -13.34
N ASP A 113 -10.01 -22.49 -12.97
CA ASP A 113 -8.91 -23.32 -12.46
C ASP A 113 -8.88 -23.30 -10.93
N PRO A 114 -9.24 -24.40 -10.24
CA PRO A 114 -9.21 -24.46 -8.78
C PRO A 114 -7.81 -24.34 -8.17
N SER A 115 -6.74 -24.53 -8.94
CA SER A 115 -5.37 -24.33 -8.45
C SER A 115 -5.00 -22.86 -8.25
N GLU A 116 -5.76 -21.94 -8.86
CA GLU A 116 -5.65 -20.49 -8.68
C GLU A 116 -6.62 -19.96 -7.59
N TRP A 117 -7.32 -20.87 -6.89
CA TRP A 117 -8.22 -20.50 -5.81
C TRP A 117 -7.46 -20.41 -4.48
N GLY A 118 -7.75 -19.36 -3.72
CA GLY A 118 -7.22 -19.19 -2.37
C GLY A 118 -8.34 -19.38 -1.35
N SER A 119 -8.25 -20.37 -0.48
CA SER A 119 -9.22 -20.59 0.60
C SER A 119 -8.62 -20.32 1.97
N ASP A 120 -9.42 -19.75 2.87
CA ASP A 120 -8.99 -19.37 4.22
C ASP A 120 -7.71 -18.51 4.19
N CYS A 121 -7.70 -17.50 3.32
CA CYS A 121 -6.63 -16.52 3.22
C CYS A 121 -6.76 -15.57 4.41
N ARG A 122 -5.82 -15.66 5.35
CA ARG A 122 -5.91 -14.89 6.60
C ARG A 122 -5.71 -13.41 6.34
N ALA A 123 -6.47 -12.59 7.07
CA ALA A 123 -6.32 -11.16 7.06
C ALA A 123 -5.56 -10.70 8.29
N VAL A 124 -4.46 -9.97 8.09
CA VAL A 124 -3.61 -9.45 9.16
C VAL A 124 -3.60 -7.92 9.11
N GLN A 125 -3.41 -7.26 10.25
CA GLN A 125 -3.40 -5.80 10.32
C GLN A 125 -1.99 -5.20 10.25
N GLU A 126 -1.00 -6.04 10.53
CA GLU A 126 0.40 -5.64 10.61
C GLU A 126 1.29 -6.77 10.12
N ILE A 127 2.34 -6.39 9.39
CA ILE A 127 3.43 -7.26 8.97
C ILE A 127 4.71 -6.65 9.54
N LEU A 128 5.49 -7.45 10.25
CA LEU A 128 6.83 -7.13 10.72
C LEU A 128 7.83 -8.03 9.99
N CYS A 129 8.67 -7.44 9.16
CA CYS A 129 9.84 -8.11 8.59
C CYS A 129 11.03 -7.85 9.51
N SER A 130 11.38 -8.84 10.32
CA SER A 130 12.50 -8.70 11.25
C SER A 130 13.83 -8.79 10.52
N ASN A 131 14.77 -7.94 10.92
CA ASN A 131 16.14 -7.93 10.41
C ASN A 131 16.18 -7.92 8.87
N LEU A 132 15.35 -7.08 8.26
CA LEU A 132 15.31 -6.88 6.81
C LEU A 132 16.71 -6.49 6.33
N TRP A 133 17.31 -5.50 6.98
CA TRP A 133 18.76 -5.32 7.00
C TRP A 133 19.27 -5.64 8.41
N GLU A 134 20.59 -5.78 8.58
CA GLU A 134 21.16 -6.09 9.89
C GLU A 134 20.73 -5.06 10.94
N LYS A 135 19.98 -5.51 11.95
CA LYS A 135 19.40 -4.69 13.04
C LYS A 135 18.42 -3.62 12.57
N ILE A 136 17.78 -3.82 11.41
CA ILE A 136 16.74 -2.93 10.90
C ILE A 136 15.51 -3.75 10.53
N ASP A 137 14.43 -3.52 11.26
CA ASP A 137 13.14 -4.14 10.95
C ASP A 137 12.34 -3.24 10.01
N LEU A 138 11.46 -3.85 9.20
CA LEU A 138 10.43 -3.16 8.44
C LEU A 138 9.07 -3.49 9.05
N ARG A 139 8.32 -2.49 9.46
CA ARG A 139 6.94 -2.64 9.96
C ARG A 139 5.98 -2.04 8.95
N LEU A 140 4.97 -2.80 8.53
CA LEU A 140 3.93 -2.41 7.59
C LEU A 140 2.57 -2.43 8.28
N TYR A 141 1.81 -1.34 8.19
CA TYR A 141 0.56 -1.19 8.92
C TYR A 141 -0.32 -0.09 8.30
N PHE A 142 -1.49 0.13 8.89
CA PHE A 142 -2.42 1.18 8.49
C PHE A 142 -2.68 2.17 9.62
N VAL A 143 -2.76 3.45 9.29
CA VAL A 143 -3.20 4.54 10.19
C VAL A 143 -4.24 5.36 9.47
N ASP A 144 -5.43 5.51 10.06
CA ASP A 144 -6.56 6.27 9.47
C ASP A 144 -6.86 5.85 8.02
N GLY A 145 -6.72 4.55 7.74
CA GLY A 145 -6.92 3.95 6.43
C GLY A 145 -5.84 4.20 5.40
N GLN A 146 -4.74 4.83 5.79
CA GLN A 146 -3.57 5.06 4.96
C GLN A 146 -2.51 4.01 5.26
N PHE A 147 -1.92 3.44 4.20
CA PHE A 147 -0.77 2.56 4.34
C PHE A 147 0.42 3.35 4.90
N LYS A 148 1.13 2.72 5.84
CA LYS A 148 2.36 3.24 6.44
C LYS A 148 3.39 2.12 6.54
N TYR A 149 4.64 2.52 6.45
CA TYR A 149 5.74 1.67 6.82
C TYR A 149 6.75 2.42 7.68
N ASP A 150 7.35 1.72 8.64
CA ASP A 150 8.43 2.22 9.47
C ASP A 150 9.68 1.35 9.27
N LEU A 151 10.85 1.98 9.25
CA LEU A 151 12.15 1.32 9.32
C LEU A 151 12.71 1.50 10.73
N ILE A 152 12.72 0.43 11.51
CA ILE A 152 13.08 0.46 12.93
C ILE A 152 14.54 0.08 13.07
N VAL A 153 15.40 1.09 13.25
CA VAL A 153 16.84 0.89 13.46
C VAL A 153 17.10 0.59 14.93
N HIS A 154 17.49 -0.66 15.23
CA HIS A 154 17.84 -1.10 16.58
C HIS A 154 19.22 -0.55 17.00
N PRO A 155 19.56 -0.58 18.31
CA PRO A 155 20.88 -0.15 18.77
C PRO A 155 22.02 -0.81 17.99
N SER A 156 22.94 0.01 17.47
CA SER A 156 24.07 -0.41 16.62
C SER A 156 23.69 -0.92 15.22
N GLY A 157 22.47 -0.67 14.73
CA GLY A 157 22.13 -0.77 13.31
C GLY A 157 22.67 0.42 12.52
N ASP A 158 22.99 0.22 11.26
CA ASP A 158 23.53 1.25 10.37
C ASP A 158 22.47 1.68 9.33
N PRO A 159 21.87 2.88 9.45
CA PRO A 159 20.88 3.37 8.49
C PRO A 159 21.37 3.43 7.04
N SER A 160 22.69 3.44 6.80
CA SER A 160 23.25 3.46 5.44
C SER A 160 23.10 2.12 4.69
N ASP A 161 22.70 1.05 5.40
CA ASP A 161 22.36 -0.23 4.80
C ASP A 161 21.00 -0.20 4.08
N ILE A 162 20.09 0.71 4.48
CA ILE A 162 18.77 0.87 3.87
C ILE A 162 18.93 1.33 2.43
N LYS A 163 18.57 0.46 1.49
CA LYS A 163 18.72 0.71 0.05
C LYS A 163 17.50 0.23 -0.70
N PHE A 164 16.81 1.16 -1.33
CA PHE A 164 15.69 0.89 -2.23
C PHE A 164 16.11 1.06 -3.69
N ARG A 165 15.49 0.29 -4.58
CA ARG A 165 15.47 0.59 -6.01
C ARG A 165 14.02 0.67 -6.48
N TYR A 166 13.67 1.77 -7.13
CA TYR A 166 12.36 1.94 -7.73
C TYR A 166 12.42 1.49 -9.20
N LYS A 167 11.44 0.69 -9.62
CA LYS A 167 11.25 0.24 -11.00
C LYS A 167 9.87 0.69 -11.46
N GLY A 168 9.80 1.28 -12.66
CA GLY A 168 8.56 1.80 -13.22
C GLY A 168 8.20 3.20 -12.73
N ILE A 169 9.01 3.81 -11.85
CA ILE A 169 8.89 5.22 -11.47
C ILE A 169 10.28 5.73 -11.07
N ASP A 170 10.54 7.01 -11.37
CA ASP A 170 11.78 7.70 -11.00
C ASP A 170 11.42 8.79 -9.98
N PRO A 171 11.62 8.55 -8.67
CA PRO A 171 11.30 9.55 -7.67
C PRO A 171 12.33 10.67 -7.64
N ASP A 172 11.84 11.89 -7.44
CA ASP A 172 12.65 13.08 -7.21
C ASP A 172 12.67 13.43 -5.71
N VAL A 173 13.72 14.11 -5.26
CA VAL A 173 13.77 14.65 -3.89
C VAL A 173 13.30 16.11 -3.92
N GLU A 174 12.17 16.40 -3.28
CA GLU A 174 11.62 17.75 -3.15
C GLU A 174 11.39 18.07 -1.67
N ASN A 175 12.01 19.14 -1.16
CA ASN A 175 11.89 19.58 0.24
C ASN A 175 12.19 18.48 1.29
N GLY A 176 13.07 17.53 0.94
CA GLY A 176 13.43 16.41 1.80
C GLY A 176 12.39 15.27 1.84
N GLN A 177 11.42 15.28 0.94
CA GLN A 177 10.47 14.19 0.69
C GLN A 177 10.80 13.53 -0.65
N LEU A 178 10.46 12.25 -0.80
CA LEU A 178 10.43 11.65 -2.13
C LEU A 178 9.12 12.04 -2.80
N ARG A 179 9.22 12.61 -3.99
CA ARG A 179 8.11 12.95 -4.86
C ARG A 179 8.03 11.92 -5.97
N PHE A 180 6.83 11.44 -6.21
CA PHE A 180 6.52 10.48 -7.26
C PHE A 180 5.48 11.11 -8.17
N ASP A 181 5.78 11.14 -9.46
CA ASP A 181 4.87 11.65 -10.49
C ASP A 181 4.42 10.50 -11.40
N THR A 182 3.13 10.44 -11.66
CA THR A 182 2.54 9.68 -12.77
C THR A 182 1.87 10.63 -13.74
N ASP A 183 1.35 10.09 -14.85
CA ASP A 183 0.61 10.87 -15.85
C ASP A 183 -0.69 11.50 -15.31
N PHE A 184 -1.16 11.05 -14.13
CA PHE A 184 -2.46 11.45 -13.58
C PHE A 184 -2.43 11.89 -12.11
N THR A 185 -1.32 11.70 -11.39
CA THR A 185 -1.23 12.17 -10.00
C THR A 185 0.21 12.37 -9.55
N THR A 186 0.38 13.16 -8.49
CA THR A 186 1.64 13.33 -7.76
C THR A 186 1.41 12.96 -6.30
N PHE A 187 2.31 12.18 -5.71
CA PHE A 187 2.27 11.85 -4.30
C PHE A 187 3.66 11.93 -3.67
N PHE A 188 3.67 12.00 -2.34
CA PHE A 188 4.89 12.25 -1.58
C PHE A 188 5.07 11.20 -0.48
N GLU A 189 6.31 10.81 -0.28
CA GLU A 189 6.74 10.03 0.87
C GLU A 189 7.59 10.91 1.78
N SER A 190 7.19 10.98 3.06
CA SER A 190 7.92 11.75 4.07
C SER A 190 9.29 11.15 4.32
N ARG A 191 10.27 12.01 4.66
CA ARG A 191 11.53 11.54 5.21
C ARG A 191 11.29 10.54 6.37
N PRO A 192 12.12 9.51 6.51
CA PRO A 192 12.12 8.65 7.69
C PRO A 192 12.27 9.49 8.96
N TYR A 193 11.52 9.14 10.01
CA TYR A 193 11.75 9.69 11.34
C TYR A 193 12.99 8.98 11.92
N LEU A 194 14.02 9.76 12.26
CA LEU A 194 15.20 9.29 12.99
C LEU A 194 14.98 9.38 14.49
#